data_AF-A0A2A4B4R1-F1
#
_entry.id   AF-A0A2A4B4R1-F1
#
_cell.length_a   1.000
_cell.length_b   1.000
_cell.length_c   1.000
_cell.angle_alpha   90.00
_cell.angle_beta   90.00
_cell.angle_gamma   90.00
#
_symmetry.space_group_name_H-M   'P 1'
#
loop_
_entity.id
_entity.type
_entity.pdbx_description
1 polymer ?
#
loop_
_entity_poly.entity_id
_entity_poly.type
_entity_poly.pdbx_seq_one_letter_code
_entity_poly.pdbx_strand_id
1 'polypeptide(L)' 'MKHRRARTTRDGYDRVGPFHPLVAWAGVALFDLSLVAFVVLTMLVGVDWTEDLIFPGGPELLPF' A
#
# COMPACT_ATOMS: atom_id res chain seq x y z
N MET A 1 -16.32 -38.94 -8.34
CA MET A 1 -15.53 -37.68 -8.37
C MET A 1 -14.90 -37.47 -7.00
N LYS A 2 -13.56 -37.48 -6.88
CA LYS A 2 -12.89 -37.19 -5.61
C LYS A 2 -12.92 -35.68 -5.39
N HIS A 3 -13.72 -35.20 -4.44
CA HIS A 3 -13.59 -33.84 -3.94
C HIS A 3 -12.19 -33.70 -3.32
N ARG A 4 -11.28 -32.99 -4.02
CA ARG A 4 -10.06 -32.48 -3.39
C ARG A 4 -10.54 -31.53 -2.30
N ARG A 5 -10.57 -31.99 -1.05
CA ARG A 5 -10.76 -31.08 0.10
C ARG A 5 -9.72 -29.98 -0.05
N ALA A 6 -10.17 -28.73 -0.13
CA ALA A 6 -9.28 -27.59 0.02
C ALA A 6 -8.45 -27.83 1.28
N ARG A 7 -7.12 -27.78 1.13
CA ARG A 7 -6.22 -28.09 2.23
C ARG A 7 -6.16 -26.85 3.11
N THR A 8 -7.18 -26.68 3.94
CA THR A 8 -7.17 -25.71 5.04
C THR A 8 -5.87 -25.93 5.83
N THR A 9 -5.14 -24.86 6.12
CA THR A 9 -3.97 -24.92 7.01
C THR A 9 -4.41 -25.48 8.37
N ARG A 10 -3.45 -25.92 9.19
CA ARG A 10 -3.76 -26.46 10.53
C ARG A 10 -4.58 -25.49 11.40
N ASP A 11 -4.51 -24.21 11.04
CA ASP A 11 -5.15 -23.07 11.70
C ASP A 11 -6.53 -22.74 11.11
N GLY A 12 -7.04 -23.57 10.19
CA GLY A 12 -8.40 -23.46 9.62
C GLY A 12 -8.55 -22.51 8.42
N TYR A 13 -7.46 -21.92 7.93
CA TYR A 13 -7.50 -20.97 6.81
C TYR A 13 -7.17 -21.63 5.47
N ASP A 14 -7.81 -21.21 4.38
CA ASP A 14 -7.43 -21.66 3.04
C ASP A 14 -6.12 -21.03 2.59
N ARG A 15 -5.21 -21.85 2.04
CA ARG A 15 -3.92 -21.35 1.52
C ARG A 15 -4.12 -20.36 0.38
N VAL A 16 -3.29 -19.32 0.35
CA VAL A 16 -3.18 -18.38 -0.78
C VAL A 16 -1.92 -18.74 -1.57
N GLY A 17 -2.06 -19.55 -2.61
CA GLY A 17 -0.93 -20.08 -3.39
C GLY A 17 0.05 -20.89 -2.51
N PRO A 18 1.37 -20.61 -2.57
CA PRO A 18 2.35 -21.30 -1.72
C PRO A 18 2.47 -20.73 -0.30
N PHE A 19 1.81 -19.60 0.00
CA PHE A 19 2.02 -18.84 1.23
C PHE A 19 0.99 -19.14 2.32
N HIS A 20 1.38 -18.89 3.58
CA HIS A 20 0.44 -18.88 4.69
C HIS A 20 -0.51 -17.68 4.55
N PRO A 21 -1.82 -17.83 4.82
CA PRO A 21 -2.80 -16.76 4.57
C PRO A 21 -2.48 -15.45 5.29
N LEU A 22 -2.02 -15.53 6.55
CA LEU A 22 -1.60 -14.34 7.30
C LEU A 22 -0.45 -13.58 6.63
N VAL A 23 0.49 -14.30 5.99
CA VAL A 23 1.62 -13.67 5.28
C VAL A 23 1.12 -12.99 4.01
N ALA A 24 0.22 -13.64 3.27
CA ALA A 24 -0.38 -13.04 2.07
C ALA A 24 -1.15 -11.75 2.43
N TRP A 25 -2.01 -11.79 3.45
CA TRP A 25 -2.77 -10.63 3.90
C TRP A 25 -1.89 -9.52 4.48
N ALA A 26 -0.85 -9.85 5.23
CA ALA A 26 0.12 -8.86 5.71
C ALA A 26 0.83 -8.16 4.54
N GLY A 27 1.18 -8.91 3.49
CA GLY A 27 1.77 -8.35 2.27
C GLY A 27 0.83 -7.38 1.55
N VAL A 28 -0.45 -7.74 1.41
CA VAL A 28 -1.48 -6.84 0.83
C VAL A 28 -1.63 -5.59 1.68
N ALA A 29 -1.76 -5.72 3.01
CA ALA A 29 -1.91 -4.57 3.90
C ALA A 29 -0.70 -3.62 3.83
N LEU A 30 0.52 -4.15 3.78
CA LEU A 30 1.73 -3.35 3.62
C LEU A 30 1.77 -2.65 2.26
N PHE A 31 1.36 -3.34 1.19
CA PHE A 31 1.26 -2.75 -0.14
C PHE A 31 0.24 -1.60 -0.15
N ASP A 32 -0.95 -1.81 0.39
CA ASP A 32 -2.00 -0.79 0.46
C ASP A 32 -1.53 0.44 1.25
N LEU A 33 -0.91 0.24 2.41
CA LEU A 33 -0.33 1.34 3.19
C LEU A 33 0.76 2.08 2.41
N SER A 34 1.63 1.35 1.70
CA SER A 34 2.68 1.96 0.88
C SER A 34 2.11 2.75 -0.29
N LEU A 35 1.03 2.28 -0.90
CA LEU A 35 0.36 2.95 -2.01
C LEU A 35 -0.32 4.24 -1.53
N VAL A 36 -1.02 4.19 -0.39
CA VAL A 36 -1.62 5.38 0.22
C VAL A 36 -0.54 6.40 0.58
N ALA A 37 0.54 5.96 1.22
CA ALA A 37 1.66 6.85 1.55
C ALA A 37 2.26 7.49 0.30
N PHE A 38 2.45 6.70 -0.77
CA PHE A 38 2.97 7.19 -2.05
C PHE A 38 2.06 8.25 -2.68
N VAL A 39 0.73 8.02 -2.70
CA VAL A 39 -0.24 8.99 -3.22
C VAL A 39 -0.18 10.29 -2.42
N VAL A 40 -0.19 10.21 -1.09
CA VAL A 40 -0.11 11.41 -0.23
C VAL A 40 1.17 12.18 -0.47
N LEU A 41 2.33 11.49 -0.54
CA LEU A 41 3.61 12.13 -0.79
C LEU A 41 3.64 12.82 -2.16
N THR A 42 3.11 12.16 -3.18
CA THR A 42 3.02 12.69 -4.55
C THR A 42 2.15 13.94 -4.59
N MET A 43 1.03 13.95 -3.86
CA MET A 43 0.17 15.14 -3.77
C MET A 43 0.86 16.29 -3.05
N LEU A 44 1.55 16.03 -1.93
CA LEU A 44 2.29 17.06 -1.20
C LEU A 44 3.37 17.70 -2.07
N VAL A 45 4.23 16.89 -2.68
CA VAL A 45 5.28 17.37 -3.58
C VAL A 45 4.69 18.08 -4.81
N GLY A 46 3.58 17.58 -5.35
CA GLY A 46 2.91 18.22 -6.49
C GLY A 46 2.32 19.58 -6.14
N VAL A 47 1.73 19.74 -4.95
CA VAL A 47 1.20 21.02 -4.47
C VAL A 47 2.33 22.01 -4.26
N ASP A 48 3.40 21.57 -3.60
CA ASP A 48 4.60 22.36 -3.31
C ASP A 48 5.23 22.90 -4.61
N TRP A 49 5.51 22.01 -5.57
CA TRP A 49 6.00 22.41 -6.90
C TRP A 49 5.05 23.37 -7.64
N THR A 50 3.75 23.21 -7.46
CA THR A 50 2.75 24.10 -8.09
C THR A 50 2.73 25.47 -7.43
N GLU A 51 2.90 25.52 -6.10
CA GLU A 51 3.02 26.75 -5.33
C GLU A 51 4.25 27.54 -5.79
N ASP A 52 5.41 26.90 -5.91
CA ASP A 52 6.66 27.48 -6.41
C ASP A 52 6.52 28.14 -7.79
N LEU A 53 5.76 27.51 -8.69
CA LEU A 53 5.54 28.03 -10.05
C LEU A 53 4.65 29.28 -10.06
N ILE A 54 3.72 29.38 -9.12
CA ILE A 54 2.70 30.44 -9.08
C ILE A 54 3.16 31.60 -8.20
N PHE A 55 3.81 31.31 -7.07
CA PHE A 55 4.18 32.27 -6.03
C PHE A 55 5.60 32.01 -5.51
N PRO A 56 6.63 32.29 -6.33
CA PRO A 56 8.00 32.01 -5.96
C PRO A 56 8.45 32.81 -4.72
N GLY A 57 9.00 32.11 -3.73
CA GLY A 57 9.47 32.69 -2.46
C GLY A 57 8.36 32.94 -1.43
N GLY A 58 7.23 32.25 -1.59
CA GLY A 58 6.13 32.22 -0.64
C GLY A 58 6.39 31.40 0.63
N PRO A 59 5.39 31.28 1.52
CA PRO A 59 5.46 30.38 2.66
C PRO A 59 5.53 28.92 2.21
N GLU A 60 6.68 28.31 2.46
CA GLU A 60 6.96 26.92 2.07
C GLU A 60 6.05 25.92 2.79
N LEU A 61 5.44 25.03 2.00
CA LEU A 61 4.59 23.96 2.53
C LEU A 61 5.43 22.76 2.99
N LEU A 62 6.52 22.47 2.28
CA LEU A 62 7.53 21.48 2.62
C LEU A 62 8.88 22.16 2.86
N PRO A 63 9.78 21.57 3.67
CA PRO A 63 11.02 22.24 4.06
C PRO A 63 12.14 22.21 3.00
N PHE A 64 11.87 21.82 1.76
CA PHE A 64 12.90 21.54 0.74
C PHE A 64 12.53 22.04 -0.64
#